data_AF-A0A5E4MWB4-F1
#
_entry.id   AF-A0A5E4MWB4-F1
#
_cell.length_a   1.000
_cell.length_b   1.000
_cell.length_c   1.000
_cell.angle_alpha   90.00
_cell.angle_beta   90.00
_cell.angle_gamma   90.00
#
_symmetry.space_group_name_H-M   'P 1'
#
loop_
_entity.id
_entity.type
_entity.pdbx_description
1 polymer ?
#
loop_
_entity_poly.entity_id
_entity_poly.type
_entity_poly.pdbx_seq_one_letter_code
_entity_poly.pdbx_strand_id
1 'polypeptide(L)'
;MDCDELRKAVFSIVKDDDPYKESKQLQLKNWCGAFLEIFDSWGEKKLPFFLDILSNEECWEKTDTIHGIKLNRRVVAKKMIEPQSWKGTSNPLEDFYLYQIACWCCLEEDIISLFEHFKQKHQVKDGDPDALKKLAKRISGSWCTDAMMQFWSHFISGYISELDLKGQHPYVFGLHRAAISSNRRRVEAVEFFWDKVQSLPESELSAQEKDEVFMRIAVHAAHDNGYPDVFEFCLSRISSDKYPELLKRDLEKNGYYGSLNIMNDMLSFDKFQELFDCLKPSNVKEDDYRLWVKFMTRDCPECYLDKGVNVFMHMWKKRGFGDHCVLILDKEMMNDSFFQGRFSVPLIEKGYMEPVWAMLDKANSRQIKEFVSSEKANYIRSILEQRDRVSLNRFLAYGKSADEELDQKNIPGPSGDLADVEISKQSYVGLGDH
;
A
#
# COMPACT_ATOMS: atom_id res chain seq x y z
N MET A 1 -23.08 -6.70 -16.08
CA MET A 1 -22.39 -5.61 -15.39
C MET A 1 -20.90 -5.88 -15.35
N ASP A 2 -20.04 -4.94 -15.75
CA ASP A 2 -18.57 -5.11 -15.64
C ASP A 2 -18.04 -4.73 -14.23
N CYS A 3 -16.75 -4.98 -13.96
CA CYS A 3 -16.13 -4.67 -12.67
C CYS A 3 -16.14 -3.17 -12.30
N ASP A 4 -16.16 -2.27 -13.29
CA ASP A 4 -16.17 -0.83 -13.05
C ASP A 4 -17.58 -0.33 -12.73
N GLU A 5 -18.62 -0.88 -13.37
CA GLU A 5 -20.02 -0.66 -13.02
C GLU A 5 -20.33 -1.16 -11.60
N LEU A 6 -19.82 -2.34 -11.24
CA LEU A 6 -19.91 -2.88 -9.88
C LEU A 6 -19.27 -1.94 -8.86
N ARG A 7 -18.06 -1.46 -9.14
CA ARG A 7 -17.34 -0.53 -8.25
C ARG A 7 -18.12 0.77 -8.08
N LYS A 8 -18.68 1.32 -9.16
CA LYS A 8 -19.53 2.53 -9.11
C LYS A 8 -20.78 2.29 -8.24
N ALA A 9 -21.44 1.14 -8.38
CA ALA A 9 -22.59 0.80 -7.56
C ALA A 9 -22.22 0.69 -6.07
N VAL A 10 -21.11 0.02 -5.73
CA VAL A 10 -20.61 -0.05 -4.35
C VAL A 10 -20.28 1.34 -3.80
N PHE A 11 -19.64 2.21 -4.57
CA PHE A 11 -19.31 3.56 -4.10
C PHE A 11 -20.53 4.47 -3.94
N SER A 12 -21.62 4.21 -4.67
CA SER A 12 -22.87 4.98 -4.59
C SER A 12 -23.61 4.84 -3.26
N ILE A 13 -23.28 3.85 -2.43
CA ILE A 13 -23.88 3.71 -1.09
C ILE A 13 -23.35 4.76 -0.11
N VAL A 14 -22.18 5.34 -0.40
CA VAL A 14 -21.56 6.38 0.40
C VAL A 14 -22.11 7.72 -0.07
N LYS A 15 -22.81 8.43 0.81
CA LYS A 15 -23.45 9.70 0.46
C LYS A 15 -22.41 10.77 0.13
N ASP A 16 -22.79 11.71 -0.74
CA ASP A 16 -21.91 12.80 -1.14
C ASP A 16 -21.55 13.76 0.01
N ASP A 17 -22.42 13.86 1.02
CA ASP A 17 -22.25 14.68 2.21
C ASP A 17 -21.62 13.93 3.39
N ASP A 18 -21.23 12.65 3.22
CA ASP A 18 -20.55 11.88 4.26
C ASP A 18 -19.15 12.45 4.52
N PRO A 19 -18.82 12.90 5.75
CA PRO A 19 -17.52 13.49 6.05
C PRO A 19 -16.36 12.49 5.92
N TYR A 20 -16.65 11.19 5.82
CA TYR A 20 -15.67 10.13 5.61
C TYR A 20 -15.76 9.50 4.22
N LYS A 21 -16.37 10.18 3.24
CA LYS A 21 -16.66 9.62 1.92
C LYS A 21 -15.45 8.94 1.27
N GLU A 22 -14.32 9.64 1.17
CA GLU A 22 -13.12 9.12 0.52
C GLU A 22 -12.50 7.95 1.30
N SER A 23 -12.56 8.00 2.63
CA SER A 23 -12.12 6.92 3.52
C SER A 23 -12.96 5.66 3.36
N LYS A 24 -14.30 5.79 3.39
CA LYS A 24 -15.22 4.68 3.16
C LYS A 24 -15.02 4.10 1.75
N GLN A 25 -14.89 4.93 0.72
CA GLN A 25 -14.65 4.47 -0.66
C GLN A 25 -13.32 3.73 -0.81
N LEU A 26 -12.23 4.20 -0.18
CA LEU A 26 -10.94 3.50 -0.19
C LEU A 26 -11.06 2.12 0.45
N GLN A 27 -11.74 2.01 1.59
CA GLN A 27 -11.91 0.73 2.26
C GLN A 27 -12.82 -0.23 1.52
N LEU A 28 -13.89 0.27 0.90
CA LEU A 28 -14.72 -0.52 -0.02
C LEU A 28 -13.90 -0.98 -1.23
N LYS A 29 -13.04 -0.13 -1.80
CA LYS A 29 -12.16 -0.52 -2.90
C LYS A 29 -11.26 -1.70 -2.51
N ASN A 30 -10.60 -1.60 -1.36
CA ASN A 30 -9.64 -2.60 -0.89
C ASN A 30 -10.33 -3.89 -0.46
N TRP A 31 -11.41 -3.79 0.32
CA TRP A 31 -12.11 -4.94 0.87
C TRP A 31 -13.05 -5.61 -0.15
N CYS A 32 -13.88 -4.82 -0.84
CA CYS A 32 -14.82 -5.36 -1.83
C CYS A 32 -14.11 -5.85 -3.08
N GLY A 33 -12.93 -5.35 -3.45
CA GLY A 33 -12.21 -5.78 -4.67
C GLY A 33 -12.16 -7.30 -4.84
N ALA A 34 -11.84 -8.03 -3.77
CA ALA A 34 -11.81 -9.49 -3.78
C ALA A 34 -13.20 -10.16 -3.72
N PHE A 35 -14.26 -9.44 -3.34
CA PHE A 35 -15.66 -9.86 -3.48
C PHE A 35 -16.28 -9.49 -4.83
N LEU A 36 -15.76 -8.48 -5.55
CA LEU A 36 -16.28 -8.05 -6.85
C LEU A 36 -16.15 -9.12 -7.92
N GLU A 37 -15.03 -9.85 -7.97
CA GLU A 37 -14.88 -11.02 -8.85
C GLU A 37 -15.92 -12.10 -8.55
N ILE A 38 -16.28 -12.23 -7.28
CA ILE A 38 -17.31 -13.16 -6.85
C ILE A 38 -18.68 -12.63 -7.25
N PHE A 39 -18.96 -11.33 -7.09
CA PHE A 39 -20.20 -10.69 -7.52
C PHE A 39 -20.45 -10.82 -9.02
N ASP A 40 -19.40 -10.73 -9.83
CA ASP A 40 -19.46 -10.99 -11.27
C ASP A 40 -19.97 -12.43 -11.55
N SER A 41 -19.45 -13.41 -10.83
CA SER A 41 -19.93 -14.81 -10.91
C SER A 41 -21.33 -15.05 -10.31
N TRP A 42 -21.77 -14.15 -9.44
CA TRP A 42 -22.95 -14.28 -8.60
C TRP A 42 -24.20 -13.62 -9.21
N GLY A 43 -24.00 -12.72 -10.16
CA GLY A 43 -25.03 -12.06 -10.97
C GLY A 43 -25.68 -10.85 -10.29
N GLU A 44 -26.24 -9.96 -11.12
CA GLU A 44 -26.87 -8.68 -10.72
C GLU A 44 -27.93 -8.82 -9.63
N LYS A 45 -28.62 -9.98 -9.56
CA LYS A 45 -29.69 -10.23 -8.58
C LYS A 45 -29.24 -10.17 -7.13
N LYS A 46 -27.97 -10.42 -6.85
CA LYS A 46 -27.46 -10.46 -5.47
C LYS A 46 -26.91 -9.12 -4.99
N LEU A 47 -26.60 -8.21 -5.92
CA LEU A 47 -26.04 -6.89 -5.62
C LEU A 47 -26.90 -6.10 -4.61
N PRO A 48 -28.25 -6.01 -4.72
CA PRO A 48 -29.05 -5.26 -3.77
C PRO A 48 -28.87 -5.71 -2.31
N PHE A 49 -28.78 -7.02 -2.07
CA PHE A 49 -28.55 -7.58 -0.74
C PHE A 49 -27.19 -7.14 -0.16
N PHE A 50 -26.14 -7.12 -0.97
CA PHE A 50 -24.81 -6.69 -0.52
C PHE A 50 -24.73 -5.18 -0.28
N LEU A 51 -25.31 -4.38 -1.17
CA LEU A 51 -25.38 -2.93 -1.00
C LEU A 51 -26.17 -2.58 0.26
N ASP A 52 -27.24 -3.32 0.57
CA ASP A 52 -27.98 -3.16 1.82
C ASP A 52 -27.07 -3.38 3.03
N ILE A 53 -26.30 -4.47 3.09
CA ILE A 53 -25.37 -4.74 4.20
C ILE A 53 -24.35 -3.61 4.36
N LEU A 54 -23.71 -3.19 3.28
CA LEU A 54 -22.65 -2.18 3.32
C LEU A 54 -23.17 -0.77 3.64
N SER A 55 -24.45 -0.50 3.36
CA SER A 55 -25.12 0.75 3.74
C SER A 55 -25.49 0.85 5.23
N ASN A 56 -25.27 -0.21 6.01
CA ASN A 56 -25.56 -0.21 7.45
C ASN A 56 -24.43 0.47 8.24
N GLU A 57 -24.77 1.44 9.10
CA GLU A 57 -23.80 2.13 9.95
C GLU A 57 -23.11 1.20 10.97
N GLU A 58 -23.72 0.09 11.37
CA GLU A 58 -23.08 -0.92 12.23
C GLU A 58 -21.86 -1.59 11.57
N CYS A 59 -21.78 -1.53 10.24
CA CYS A 59 -20.62 -2.03 9.50
C CYS A 59 -19.43 -1.07 9.56
N TRP A 60 -19.57 0.09 10.20
CA TRP A 60 -18.54 1.11 10.26
C TRP A 60 -18.19 1.48 11.70
N GLU A 61 -16.90 1.53 12.02
CA GLU A 61 -16.38 1.87 13.34
C GLU A 61 -15.51 3.14 13.26
N LYS A 62 -15.67 4.06 14.21
CA LYS A 62 -14.78 5.22 14.32
C LYS A 62 -13.42 4.76 14.83
N THR A 63 -12.34 5.34 14.28
CA THR A 63 -10.98 5.01 14.67
C THR A 63 -10.13 6.27 14.82
N ASP A 64 -9.06 6.17 15.59
CA ASP A 64 -8.06 7.24 15.75
C ASP A 64 -7.03 7.28 14.61
N THR A 65 -7.23 6.45 13.57
CA THR A 65 -6.37 6.45 12.39
C THR A 65 -6.61 7.71 11.56
N ILE A 66 -5.71 7.95 10.59
CA ILE A 66 -5.85 9.05 9.65
C ILE A 66 -7.16 9.06 8.85
N HIS A 67 -7.81 7.90 8.75
CA HIS A 67 -9.03 7.64 8.02
C HIS A 67 -10.29 7.99 8.83
N GLY A 68 -10.19 8.12 10.16
CA GLY A 68 -11.27 8.46 11.08
C GLY A 68 -12.38 7.42 11.23
N ILE A 69 -12.47 6.47 10.29
CA ILE A 69 -13.48 5.43 10.22
C ILE A 69 -12.86 4.17 9.62
N LYS A 70 -13.39 2.99 9.97
CA LYS A 70 -12.98 1.70 9.44
C LYS A 70 -14.19 0.81 9.16
N LEU A 71 -14.12 -0.02 8.13
CA LEU A 71 -15.11 -1.06 7.87
C LEU A 71 -14.91 -2.19 8.90
N ASN A 72 -15.95 -2.49 9.68
CA ASN A 72 -15.97 -3.66 10.54
C ASN A 72 -16.25 -4.91 9.69
N ARG A 73 -15.17 -5.44 9.14
CA ARG A 73 -15.23 -6.51 8.15
C ARG A 73 -15.84 -7.80 8.69
N ARG A 74 -15.65 -8.10 9.99
CA ARG A 74 -16.24 -9.26 10.66
C ARG A 74 -17.77 -9.11 10.79
N VAL A 75 -18.27 -7.91 11.13
CA VAL A 75 -19.71 -7.62 11.15
C VAL A 75 -20.30 -7.76 9.75
N VAL A 76 -19.62 -7.23 8.73
CA VAL A 76 -20.06 -7.38 7.33
C VAL A 76 -20.14 -8.85 6.94
N ALA A 77 -19.08 -9.63 7.18
CA ALA A 77 -19.04 -11.06 6.87
C ALA A 77 -20.16 -11.84 7.57
N LYS A 78 -20.44 -11.52 8.84
CA LYS A 78 -21.53 -12.14 9.60
C LYS A 78 -22.90 -11.81 8.96
N LYS A 79 -23.16 -10.55 8.63
CA LYS A 79 -24.39 -10.12 7.96
C LYS A 79 -24.54 -10.75 6.56
N MET A 80 -23.45 -11.01 5.85
CA MET A 80 -23.49 -11.69 4.54
C MET A 80 -23.96 -13.14 4.61
N ILE A 81 -23.85 -13.80 5.78
CA ILE A 81 -24.28 -15.19 5.95
C ILE A 81 -25.63 -15.33 6.68
N GLU A 82 -26.24 -14.22 7.10
CA GLU A 82 -27.55 -14.21 7.74
C GLU A 82 -28.67 -14.49 6.73
N PRO A 83 -29.83 -15.06 7.14
CA PRO A 83 -30.93 -15.38 6.24
C PRO A 83 -31.55 -14.17 5.52
N GLN A 84 -31.39 -12.96 6.07
CA GLN A 84 -31.93 -11.71 5.52
C GLN A 84 -31.07 -10.51 5.93
N SER A 85 -31.11 -9.44 5.14
CA SER A 85 -30.44 -8.17 5.44
C SER A 85 -31.18 -7.41 6.54
N TRP A 86 -30.56 -6.33 7.04
CA TRP A 86 -31.20 -5.47 8.05
C TRP A 86 -32.46 -4.76 7.54
N LYS A 87 -32.63 -4.61 6.23
CA LYS A 87 -33.86 -4.08 5.61
C LYS A 87 -34.89 -5.17 5.30
N GLY A 88 -34.63 -6.43 5.68
CA GLY A 88 -35.50 -7.57 5.41
C GLY A 88 -35.33 -8.19 4.02
N THR A 89 -34.30 -7.82 3.26
CA THR A 89 -34.00 -8.43 1.95
C THR A 89 -33.50 -9.87 2.17
N SER A 90 -34.23 -10.88 1.70
CA SER A 90 -33.81 -12.29 1.83
C SER A 90 -32.41 -12.51 1.24
N ASN A 91 -31.60 -13.31 1.91
CA ASN A 91 -30.27 -13.66 1.43
C ASN A 91 -30.38 -14.56 0.19
N PRO A 92 -29.86 -14.12 -0.97
CA PRO A 92 -29.97 -14.87 -2.22
C PRO A 92 -28.86 -15.94 -2.38
N LEU A 93 -28.02 -16.13 -1.37
CA LEU A 93 -26.92 -17.10 -1.40
C LEU A 93 -27.37 -18.49 -0.95
N GLU A 94 -26.92 -19.50 -1.69
CA GLU A 94 -27.05 -20.91 -1.31
C GLU A 94 -26.07 -21.28 -0.19
N ASP A 95 -26.38 -22.33 0.59
CA ASP A 95 -25.58 -22.81 1.73
C ASP A 95 -24.09 -22.92 1.44
N PHE A 96 -23.72 -23.34 0.21
CA PHE A 96 -22.33 -23.48 -0.20
C PHE A 96 -21.59 -22.13 -0.18
N TYR A 97 -22.23 -21.07 -0.66
CA TYR A 97 -21.63 -19.73 -0.66
C TYR A 97 -21.60 -19.13 0.74
N LEU A 98 -22.62 -19.42 1.58
CA LEU A 98 -22.60 -19.04 2.99
C LEU A 98 -21.39 -19.66 3.69
N TYR A 99 -21.17 -20.96 3.50
CA TYR A 99 -20.03 -21.68 4.07
C TYR A 99 -18.68 -21.19 3.54
N GLN A 100 -18.63 -20.84 2.25
CA GLN A 100 -17.45 -20.27 1.63
C GLN A 100 -17.08 -18.91 2.25
N ILE A 101 -18.03 -18.00 2.44
CA ILE A 101 -17.80 -16.71 3.11
C ILE A 101 -17.34 -16.94 4.55
N ALA A 102 -18.02 -17.83 5.29
CA ALA A 102 -17.67 -18.16 6.66
C ALA A 102 -16.24 -18.67 6.78
N CYS A 103 -15.81 -19.56 5.87
CA CYS A 103 -14.44 -20.07 5.81
C CYS A 103 -13.41 -18.97 5.52
N TRP A 104 -13.68 -18.09 4.54
CA TRP A 104 -12.76 -17.00 4.20
C TRP A 104 -12.60 -15.97 5.30
N CYS A 105 -13.66 -15.72 6.08
CA CYS A 105 -13.62 -14.74 7.15
C CYS A 105 -13.37 -15.39 8.53
N CYS A 106 -13.09 -16.70 8.56
CA CYS A 106 -12.87 -17.49 9.77
C CYS A 106 -13.96 -17.31 10.84
N LEU A 107 -15.22 -17.36 10.43
CA LEU A 107 -16.38 -17.34 11.33
C LEU A 107 -16.57 -18.73 11.97
N GLU A 108 -15.68 -19.11 12.89
CA GLU A 108 -15.51 -20.48 13.43
C GLU A 108 -16.83 -21.17 13.81
N GLU A 109 -17.70 -20.51 14.59
CA GLU A 109 -19.00 -21.07 15.01
C GLU A 109 -19.94 -21.31 13.81
N ASP A 110 -19.99 -20.37 12.87
CA ASP A 110 -20.82 -20.48 11.67
C ASP A 110 -20.32 -21.56 10.72
N ILE A 111 -18.99 -21.71 10.60
CA ILE A 111 -18.35 -22.79 9.83
C ILE A 111 -18.81 -24.15 10.37
N ILE A 112 -18.75 -24.33 11.70
CA ILE A 112 -19.19 -25.57 12.34
C ILE A 112 -20.68 -25.83 12.08
N SER A 113 -21.53 -24.82 12.31
CA SER A 113 -22.98 -24.93 12.11
C SER A 113 -23.35 -25.27 10.67
N LEU A 114 -22.75 -24.58 9.70
CA LEU A 114 -22.98 -24.83 8.27
C LEU A 114 -22.44 -26.19 7.83
N PHE A 115 -21.31 -26.64 8.37
CA PHE A 115 -20.79 -27.98 8.09
C PHE A 115 -21.70 -29.09 8.63
N GLU A 116 -22.25 -28.92 9.84
CA GLU A 116 -23.24 -29.83 10.39
C GLU A 116 -24.52 -29.86 9.56
N HIS A 117 -24.96 -28.71 9.03
CA HIS A 117 -26.07 -28.67 8.07
C HIS A 117 -25.76 -29.50 6.81
N PHE A 118 -24.53 -29.44 6.27
CA PHE A 118 -24.15 -30.30 5.16
C PHE A 118 -24.13 -31.78 5.53
N LYS A 119 -23.68 -32.15 6.73
CA LYS A 119 -23.74 -33.55 7.20
C LYS A 119 -25.18 -34.07 7.19
N GLN A 120 -26.12 -33.29 7.74
CA GLN A 120 -27.55 -33.62 7.76
C GLN A 120 -28.13 -33.75 6.35
N LYS A 121 -27.88 -32.75 5.49
CA LYS A 121 -28.36 -32.72 4.09
C LYS A 121 -27.86 -33.91 3.27
N HIS A 122 -26.64 -34.37 3.54
CA HIS A 122 -26.03 -35.52 2.87
C HIS A 122 -26.24 -36.84 3.62
N GLN A 123 -27.03 -36.85 4.69
CA GLN A 123 -27.36 -38.03 5.50
C GLN A 123 -26.10 -38.78 6.00
N VAL A 124 -25.04 -38.03 6.32
CA VAL A 124 -23.83 -38.57 6.93
C VAL A 124 -24.15 -38.94 8.38
N LYS A 125 -24.09 -40.23 8.70
CA LYS A 125 -24.35 -40.74 10.06
C LYS A 125 -23.16 -40.46 10.97
N ASP A 126 -23.45 -40.18 12.23
CA ASP A 126 -22.40 -40.08 13.25
C ASP A 126 -21.67 -41.42 13.38
N GLY A 127 -20.34 -41.37 13.45
CA GLY A 127 -19.48 -42.56 13.48
C GLY A 127 -19.21 -43.22 12.12
N ASP A 128 -19.59 -42.60 11.00
CA ASP A 128 -19.18 -43.02 9.64
C ASP A 128 -18.00 -42.17 9.13
N PRO A 129 -16.74 -42.58 9.42
CA PRO A 129 -15.57 -41.81 9.06
C PRO A 129 -15.39 -41.67 7.54
N ASP A 130 -15.75 -42.69 6.76
CA ASP A 130 -15.61 -42.69 5.31
C ASP A 130 -16.60 -41.73 4.65
N ALA A 131 -17.86 -41.68 5.12
CA ALA A 131 -18.84 -40.72 4.64
C ALA A 131 -18.46 -39.28 5.01
N LEU A 132 -17.97 -39.05 6.22
CA LEU A 132 -17.51 -37.73 6.68
C LEU A 132 -16.31 -37.23 5.85
N LYS A 133 -15.35 -38.12 5.58
CA LYS A 133 -14.20 -37.84 4.71
C LYS A 133 -14.62 -37.53 3.28
N LYS A 134 -15.56 -38.29 2.71
CA LYS A 134 -16.13 -38.00 1.38
C LYS A 134 -16.83 -36.64 1.34
N LEU A 135 -17.54 -36.27 2.41
CA LEU A 135 -18.18 -34.96 2.52
C LEU A 135 -17.13 -33.83 2.57
N ALA A 136 -16.12 -33.95 3.42
CA ALA A 136 -15.03 -32.97 3.53
C ALA A 136 -14.34 -32.76 2.17
N LYS A 137 -14.08 -33.86 1.44
CA LYS A 137 -13.53 -33.82 0.08
C LYS A 137 -14.47 -33.16 -0.92
N ARG A 138 -15.76 -33.51 -0.89
CA ARG A 138 -16.77 -32.92 -1.78
C ARG A 138 -16.90 -31.41 -1.58
N ILE A 139 -16.92 -30.96 -0.33
CA ILE A 139 -16.98 -29.53 0.01
C ILE A 139 -15.67 -28.84 -0.41
N SER A 140 -14.52 -29.50 -0.25
CA SER A 140 -13.19 -28.97 -0.59
C SER A 140 -12.80 -29.04 -2.08
N GLY A 141 -13.49 -29.85 -2.88
CA GLY A 141 -13.06 -30.29 -4.21
C GLY A 141 -13.85 -29.69 -5.38
N SER A 142 -14.73 -28.73 -5.12
CA SER A 142 -15.40 -27.96 -6.16
C SER A 142 -14.40 -27.07 -6.92
N TRP A 143 -14.68 -26.78 -8.20
CA TRP A 143 -13.90 -25.86 -9.03
C TRP A 143 -13.81 -24.42 -8.45
N CYS A 144 -14.73 -24.07 -7.55
CA CYS A 144 -14.76 -22.79 -6.84
C CYS A 144 -14.15 -22.84 -5.44
N THR A 145 -13.47 -23.94 -5.06
CA THR A 145 -12.97 -24.12 -3.70
C THR A 145 -11.61 -23.48 -3.50
N ASP A 146 -11.56 -22.57 -2.55
CA ASP A 146 -10.33 -21.88 -2.15
C ASP A 146 -9.61 -22.64 -1.02
N ALA A 147 -8.31 -22.37 -0.88
CA ALA A 147 -7.41 -22.87 0.15
C ALA A 147 -8.04 -22.88 1.57
N MET A 148 -8.83 -21.87 1.91
CA MET A 148 -9.48 -21.75 3.21
C MET A 148 -10.60 -22.77 3.44
N MET A 149 -11.42 -23.04 2.44
CA MET A 149 -12.48 -24.05 2.55
C MET A 149 -11.90 -25.45 2.69
N GLN A 150 -10.82 -25.75 1.97
CA GLN A 150 -10.09 -27.01 2.12
C GLN A 150 -9.54 -27.16 3.54
N PHE A 151 -8.90 -26.13 4.07
CA PHE A 151 -8.42 -26.14 5.45
C PHE A 151 -9.56 -26.44 6.42
N TRP A 152 -10.62 -25.62 6.40
CA TRP A 152 -11.71 -25.72 7.37
C TRP A 152 -12.45 -27.05 7.30
N SER A 153 -12.77 -27.54 6.10
CA SER A 153 -13.50 -28.80 5.96
C SER A 153 -12.72 -29.99 6.50
N HIS A 154 -11.38 -29.99 6.41
CA HIS A 154 -10.53 -31.04 6.97
C HIS A 154 -10.28 -30.82 8.47
N PHE A 155 -10.15 -29.57 8.91
CA PHE A 155 -9.94 -29.21 10.31
C PHE A 155 -11.14 -29.61 11.17
N ILE A 156 -12.35 -29.18 10.82
CA ILE A 156 -13.57 -29.44 11.61
C ILE A 156 -14.03 -30.90 11.54
N SER A 157 -13.69 -31.61 10.45
CA SER A 157 -14.01 -33.04 10.31
C SER A 157 -12.99 -33.95 11.01
N GLY A 158 -11.92 -33.40 11.58
CA GLY A 158 -10.87 -34.17 12.24
C GLY A 158 -9.88 -34.86 11.29
N TYR A 159 -9.92 -34.55 10.00
CA TYR A 159 -9.04 -35.12 8.96
C TYR A 159 -7.93 -34.17 8.50
N ILE A 160 -7.48 -33.27 9.37
CA ILE A 160 -6.40 -32.32 9.06
C ILE A 160 -5.11 -33.01 8.63
N SER A 161 -4.86 -34.23 9.13
CA SER A 161 -3.71 -35.06 8.76
C SER A 161 -3.71 -35.54 7.31
N GLU A 162 -4.82 -35.42 6.57
CA GLU A 162 -4.84 -35.68 5.12
C GLU A 162 -4.29 -34.52 4.30
N LEU A 163 -4.12 -33.34 4.91
CA LEU A 163 -3.45 -32.23 4.27
C LEU A 163 -1.93 -32.37 4.48
N ASP A 164 -1.16 -32.12 3.43
CA ASP A 164 0.27 -31.93 3.55
C ASP A 164 0.55 -30.59 4.24
N LEU A 165 0.70 -30.64 5.57
CA LEU A 165 1.02 -29.48 6.39
C LEU A 165 2.49 -29.06 6.27
N LYS A 166 3.34 -29.84 5.58
CA LYS A 166 4.79 -29.59 5.47
C LYS A 166 5.48 -29.39 6.83
N GLY A 167 5.05 -30.16 7.83
CA GLY A 167 5.58 -30.09 9.20
C GLY A 167 5.12 -28.88 10.01
N GLN A 168 4.16 -28.08 9.51
CA GLN A 168 3.65 -26.92 10.22
C GLN A 168 2.56 -27.28 11.23
N HIS A 169 2.47 -26.51 12.31
CA HIS A 169 1.29 -26.53 13.18
C HIS A 169 0.03 -26.16 12.38
N PRO A 170 -1.14 -26.79 12.61
CA PRO A 170 -2.37 -26.50 11.86
C PRO A 170 -2.74 -25.01 11.78
N TYR A 171 -2.58 -24.24 12.85
CA TYR A 171 -2.85 -22.80 12.82
C TYR A 171 -1.82 -22.00 12.01
N VAL A 172 -0.55 -22.40 12.00
CA VAL A 172 0.47 -21.79 11.13
C VAL A 172 0.16 -22.09 9.67
N PHE A 173 -0.26 -23.32 9.38
CA PHE A 173 -0.70 -23.72 8.04
C PHE A 173 -1.95 -22.94 7.60
N GLY A 174 -2.95 -22.80 8.48
CA GLY A 174 -4.14 -21.99 8.24
C GLY A 174 -3.80 -20.52 7.97
N LEU A 175 -2.89 -19.95 8.76
CA LEU A 175 -2.39 -18.59 8.56
C LEU A 175 -1.70 -18.44 7.18
N HIS A 176 -0.86 -19.40 6.79
CA HIS A 176 -0.26 -19.43 5.46
C HIS A 176 -1.30 -19.53 4.34
N ARG A 177 -2.37 -20.32 4.55
CA ARG A 177 -3.48 -20.42 3.60
C ARG A 177 -4.21 -19.08 3.45
N ALA A 178 -4.48 -18.39 4.57
CA ALA A 178 -5.14 -17.10 4.59
C ALA A 178 -4.32 -15.97 3.95
N ALA A 179 -3.01 -15.95 4.15
CA ALA A 179 -2.15 -14.81 3.78
C ALA A 179 -1.32 -14.99 2.51
N ILE A 180 -1.11 -16.22 2.03
CA ILE A 180 -0.19 -16.51 0.92
C ILE A 180 -0.89 -17.34 -0.16
N SER A 181 -1.44 -18.49 0.21
CA SER A 181 -1.88 -19.50 -0.76
C SER A 181 -3.28 -19.25 -1.32
N SER A 182 -4.09 -18.41 -0.68
CA SER A 182 -5.40 -18.03 -1.20
C SER A 182 -5.24 -16.95 -2.26
N ASN A 183 -5.99 -17.10 -3.35
CA ASN A 183 -6.19 -16.01 -4.32
C ASN A 183 -7.24 -15.00 -3.84
N ARG A 184 -7.79 -15.20 -2.63
CA ARG A 184 -8.89 -14.45 -2.00
C ARG A 184 -8.55 -14.12 -0.55
N ARG A 185 -7.35 -13.62 -0.32
CA ARG A 185 -6.79 -13.39 1.02
C ARG A 185 -7.68 -12.44 1.80
N ARG A 186 -7.91 -12.77 3.07
CA ARG A 186 -8.77 -12.00 3.97
C ARG A 186 -8.02 -11.68 5.23
N VAL A 187 -7.89 -10.39 5.53
CA VAL A 187 -7.24 -9.91 6.74
C VAL A 187 -7.91 -10.45 8.00
N GLU A 188 -9.22 -10.69 7.97
CA GLU A 188 -10.01 -11.29 9.05
C GLU A 188 -9.55 -12.74 9.34
N ALA A 189 -9.21 -13.51 8.31
CA ALA A 189 -8.64 -14.85 8.48
C ALA A 189 -7.19 -14.80 8.99
N VAL A 190 -6.41 -13.81 8.51
CA VAL A 190 -5.05 -13.59 9.00
C VAL A 190 -5.07 -13.20 10.47
N GLU A 191 -5.95 -12.28 10.87
CA GLU A 191 -6.24 -11.90 12.25
C GLU A 191 -6.59 -13.12 13.11
N PHE A 192 -7.60 -13.89 12.67
CA PHE A 192 -8.06 -15.08 13.41
C PHE A 192 -6.93 -16.09 13.64
N PHE A 193 -6.21 -16.50 12.60
CA PHE A 193 -5.15 -17.49 12.78
C PHE A 193 -3.94 -16.93 13.50
N TRP A 194 -3.64 -15.64 13.34
CA TRP A 194 -2.57 -15.03 14.09
C TRP A 194 -2.85 -15.06 15.59
N ASP A 195 -4.08 -14.74 16.02
CA ASP A 195 -4.49 -14.83 17.43
C ASP A 195 -4.37 -16.28 17.95
N LYS A 196 -4.76 -17.28 17.13
CA LYS A 196 -4.57 -18.70 17.46
C LYS A 196 -3.09 -19.08 17.54
N VAL A 197 -2.24 -18.58 16.65
CA VAL A 197 -0.78 -18.83 16.66
C VAL A 197 -0.12 -18.17 17.88
N GLN A 198 -0.51 -16.94 18.22
CA GLN A 198 0.02 -16.23 19.38
C GLN A 198 -0.29 -16.96 20.69
N SER A 199 -1.50 -17.49 20.81
CA SER A 199 -1.96 -18.23 21.99
C SER A 199 -1.35 -19.63 22.17
N LEU A 200 -0.59 -20.14 21.20
CA LEU A 200 0.10 -21.43 21.35
C LEU A 200 1.18 -21.36 22.45
N PRO A 201 1.37 -22.43 23.23
CA PRO A 201 2.43 -22.48 24.21
C PRO A 201 3.82 -22.58 23.56
N GLU A 202 4.87 -22.14 24.26
CA GLU A 202 6.27 -22.23 23.81
C GLU A 202 6.71 -23.68 23.50
N SER A 203 6.04 -24.67 24.08
CA SER A 203 6.29 -26.09 23.79
C SER A 203 5.83 -26.53 22.39
N GLU A 204 4.92 -25.78 21.77
CA GLU A 204 4.40 -26.06 20.43
C GLU A 204 5.01 -25.14 19.38
N LEU A 205 5.20 -23.86 19.71
CA LEU A 205 5.81 -22.89 18.82
C LEU A 205 6.51 -21.81 19.65
N SER A 206 7.81 -21.64 19.45
CA SER A 206 8.57 -20.63 20.19
C SER A 206 8.22 -19.21 19.76
N ALA A 207 8.47 -18.22 20.62
CA ALA A 207 8.32 -16.80 20.28
C ALA A 207 9.08 -16.42 18.99
N GLN A 208 10.30 -16.96 18.81
CA GLN A 208 11.11 -16.72 17.62
C GLN A 208 10.47 -17.31 16.36
N GLU A 209 9.90 -18.50 16.43
CA GLU A 209 9.21 -19.11 15.29
C GLU A 209 7.92 -18.37 14.93
N LYS A 210 7.16 -17.91 15.93
CA LYS A 210 5.97 -17.06 15.73
C LYS A 210 6.35 -15.78 14.98
N ASP A 211 7.41 -15.12 15.44
CA ASP A 211 7.94 -13.90 14.83
C ASP A 211 8.39 -14.14 13.37
N GLU A 212 9.10 -15.24 13.11
CA GLU A 212 9.59 -15.58 11.76
C GLU A 212 8.44 -15.91 10.80
N VAL A 213 7.44 -16.68 11.25
CA VAL A 213 6.22 -16.97 10.46
C VAL A 213 5.56 -15.65 10.04
N PHE A 214 5.38 -14.74 10.99
CA PHE A 214 4.69 -13.49 10.74
C PHE A 214 5.49 -12.52 9.86
N MET A 215 6.81 -12.44 10.06
CA MET A 215 7.71 -11.67 9.20
C MET A 215 7.65 -12.15 7.74
N ARG A 216 7.65 -13.47 7.51
CA ARG A 216 7.53 -14.04 6.15
C ARG A 216 6.21 -13.68 5.48
N ILE A 217 5.13 -13.63 6.25
CA ILE A 217 3.82 -13.23 5.77
C ILE A 217 3.81 -11.75 5.40
N ALA A 218 4.32 -10.87 6.27
CA ALA A 218 4.42 -9.44 6.00
C ALA A 218 5.20 -9.16 4.70
N VAL A 219 6.36 -9.81 4.54
CA VAL A 219 7.20 -9.69 3.34
C VAL A 219 6.49 -10.24 2.08
N HIS A 220 5.62 -11.26 2.21
CA HIS A 220 4.80 -11.71 1.08
C HIS A 220 3.67 -10.74 0.76
N ALA A 221 2.96 -10.25 1.77
CA ALA A 221 1.87 -9.30 1.62
C ALA A 221 2.37 -7.98 1.02
N ALA A 222 3.60 -7.56 1.33
CA ALA A 222 4.26 -6.40 0.74
C ALA A 222 4.38 -6.45 -0.81
N HIS A 223 4.46 -7.65 -1.39
CA HIS A 223 4.51 -7.83 -2.84
C HIS A 223 3.14 -7.72 -3.51
N ASP A 224 2.08 -8.07 -2.77
CA ASP A 224 0.76 -8.29 -3.34
C ASP A 224 -0.14 -7.09 -3.10
N ASN A 225 -0.12 -6.17 -4.07
CA ASN A 225 -0.94 -4.97 -4.08
C ASN A 225 -2.46 -5.28 -4.10
N GLY A 226 -2.88 -6.53 -4.31
CA GLY A 226 -4.29 -6.93 -4.27
C GLY A 226 -4.89 -6.96 -2.87
N TYR A 227 -4.06 -7.08 -1.82
CA TYR A 227 -4.52 -7.27 -0.44
C TYR A 227 -3.79 -6.36 0.57
N PRO A 228 -3.86 -5.04 0.38
CA PRO A 228 -3.07 -4.09 1.16
C PRO A 228 -3.39 -4.15 2.66
N ASP A 229 -4.64 -4.46 3.02
CA ASP A 229 -5.11 -4.62 4.40
C ASP A 229 -4.39 -5.74 5.18
N VAL A 230 -3.93 -6.79 4.48
CA VAL A 230 -3.16 -7.88 5.11
C VAL A 230 -1.79 -7.36 5.55
N PHE A 231 -1.14 -6.57 4.70
CA PHE A 231 0.15 -5.99 5.04
C PHE A 231 0.03 -4.95 6.16
N GLU A 232 -0.98 -4.07 6.10
CA GLU A 232 -1.25 -3.11 7.19
C GLU A 232 -1.44 -3.82 8.54
N PHE A 233 -2.26 -4.88 8.56
CA PHE A 233 -2.43 -5.68 9.77
C PHE A 233 -1.10 -6.23 10.26
N CYS A 234 -0.28 -6.81 9.37
CA CYS A 234 1.02 -7.33 9.75
C CYS A 234 1.92 -6.24 10.35
N LEU A 235 2.00 -5.09 9.71
CA LEU A 235 2.82 -3.98 10.18
C LEU A 235 2.38 -3.47 11.56
N SER A 236 1.08 -3.49 11.85
CA SER A 236 0.53 -3.09 13.15
C SER A 236 0.91 -4.02 14.32
N ARG A 237 1.31 -5.26 14.02
CA ARG A 237 1.72 -6.26 15.02
C ARG A 237 3.22 -6.45 15.10
N ILE A 238 3.97 -6.07 14.05
CA ILE A 238 5.43 -6.09 14.05
C ILE A 238 5.95 -4.89 14.83
N SER A 239 6.84 -5.14 15.77
CA SER A 239 7.50 -4.09 16.55
C SER A 239 8.46 -3.26 15.67
N SER A 240 8.55 -1.96 15.94
CA SER A 240 9.29 -1.02 15.08
C SER A 240 10.80 -1.29 15.00
N ASP A 241 11.38 -1.93 16.01
CA ASP A 241 12.78 -2.39 16.00
C ASP A 241 13.05 -3.43 14.91
N LYS A 242 12.01 -4.10 14.40
CA LYS A 242 12.11 -5.09 13.32
C LYS A 242 11.89 -4.50 11.92
N TYR A 243 11.50 -3.23 11.80
CA TYR A 243 11.27 -2.60 10.49
C TYR A 243 12.51 -2.61 9.58
N PRO A 244 13.75 -2.40 10.06
CA PRO A 244 14.93 -2.53 9.21
C PRO A 244 15.09 -3.92 8.58
N GLU A 245 14.82 -4.98 9.35
CA GLU A 245 14.90 -6.36 8.86
C GLU A 245 13.73 -6.69 7.90
N LEU A 246 12.53 -6.20 8.20
CA LEU A 246 11.37 -6.29 7.30
C LEU A 246 11.69 -5.68 5.93
N LEU A 247 12.21 -4.44 5.92
CA LEU A 247 12.53 -3.69 4.69
C LEU A 247 13.65 -4.36 3.90
N LYS A 248 14.64 -4.94 4.58
CA LYS A 248 15.70 -5.71 3.95
C LYS A 248 15.13 -6.93 3.22
N ARG A 249 14.29 -7.73 3.89
CA ARG A 249 13.67 -8.92 3.31
C ARG A 249 12.67 -8.58 2.20
N ASP A 250 11.93 -7.48 2.34
CA ASP A 250 11.05 -6.94 1.31
C ASP A 250 11.84 -6.63 0.04
N LEU A 251 12.94 -5.85 0.15
CA LEU A 251 13.80 -5.53 -0.99
C LEU A 251 14.44 -6.78 -1.61
N GLU A 252 14.96 -7.71 -0.80
CA GLU A 252 15.59 -8.95 -1.28
C GLU A 252 14.62 -9.83 -2.06
N LYS A 253 13.35 -9.89 -1.62
CA LYS A 253 12.32 -10.71 -2.27
C LYS A 253 11.72 -10.04 -3.51
N ASN A 254 11.44 -8.74 -3.42
CA ASN A 254 10.62 -8.04 -4.40
C ASN A 254 11.44 -7.21 -5.40
N GLY A 255 12.69 -6.88 -5.08
CA GLY A 255 13.56 -6.01 -5.89
C GLY A 255 13.22 -4.51 -5.79
N TYR A 256 12.22 -4.16 -4.99
CA TYR A 256 11.75 -2.83 -4.62
C TYR A 256 11.10 -2.88 -3.22
N TYR A 257 10.79 -1.73 -2.62
CA TYR A 257 10.08 -1.68 -1.34
C TYR A 257 8.57 -1.72 -1.51
N GLY A 258 8.03 -2.94 -1.61
CA GLY A 258 6.58 -3.15 -1.71
C GLY A 258 5.85 -2.64 -0.48
N SER A 259 6.45 -2.78 0.71
CA SER A 259 5.92 -2.27 1.97
C SER A 259 5.60 -0.76 1.94
N LEU A 260 6.53 0.05 1.43
CA LEU A 260 6.34 1.50 1.29
C LEU A 260 5.29 1.82 0.21
N ASN A 261 5.29 1.09 -0.90
CA ASN A 261 4.29 1.29 -1.95
C ASN A 261 2.88 1.00 -1.43
N ILE A 262 2.68 -0.08 -0.68
CA ILE A 262 1.37 -0.40 -0.09
C ILE A 262 0.94 0.68 0.91
N MET A 263 1.82 1.13 1.81
CA MET A 263 1.45 2.20 2.74
C MET A 263 1.06 3.49 2.02
N ASN A 264 1.75 3.80 0.91
CA ASN A 264 1.43 4.95 0.09
C ASN A 264 0.07 4.79 -0.64
N ASP A 265 -0.20 3.61 -1.21
CA ASP A 265 -1.47 3.29 -1.89
C ASP A 265 -2.66 3.27 -0.92
N MET A 266 -2.41 2.87 0.33
CA MET A 266 -3.37 2.94 1.43
C MET A 266 -3.52 4.34 2.03
N LEU A 267 -2.76 5.32 1.56
CA LEU A 267 -2.66 6.66 2.13
C LEU A 267 -2.20 6.67 3.60
N SER A 268 -1.65 5.56 4.11
CA SER A 268 -1.17 5.35 5.48
C SER A 268 0.18 6.04 5.71
N PHE A 269 0.17 7.37 5.59
CA PHE A 269 1.35 8.22 5.58
C PHE A 269 2.20 8.13 6.86
N ASP A 270 1.58 7.96 8.03
CA ASP A 270 2.32 7.80 9.29
C ASP A 270 3.17 6.51 9.27
N LYS A 271 2.59 5.41 8.77
CA LYS A 271 3.28 4.12 8.62
C LYS A 271 4.29 4.12 7.50
N PHE A 272 4.01 4.83 6.41
CA PHE A 272 5.00 5.10 5.37
C PHE A 272 6.23 5.79 5.99
N GLN A 273 6.02 6.84 6.78
CA GLN A 273 7.09 7.63 7.37
C GLN A 273 7.94 6.79 8.34
N GLU A 274 7.32 6.01 9.22
CA GLU A 274 8.01 5.09 10.13
C GLU A 274 8.94 4.10 9.39
N LEU A 275 8.45 3.51 8.29
CA LEU A 275 9.23 2.61 7.44
C LEU A 275 10.35 3.37 6.71
N PHE A 276 10.03 4.52 6.12
CA PHE A 276 11.01 5.34 5.41
C PHE A 276 12.15 5.78 6.33
N ASP A 277 11.86 6.01 7.61
CA ASP A 277 12.83 6.38 8.63
C ASP A 277 13.93 5.35 8.85
N CYS A 278 13.62 4.07 8.64
CA CYS A 278 14.56 2.97 8.73
C CYS A 278 15.50 2.85 7.50
N LEU A 279 15.23 3.57 6.41
CA LEU A 279 16.00 3.48 5.17
C LEU A 279 17.27 4.32 5.16
N LYS A 280 18.34 3.72 4.62
CA LYS A 280 19.56 4.42 4.20
C LYS A 280 19.42 4.89 2.75
N PRO A 281 19.94 6.08 2.38
CA PRO A 281 19.84 6.60 1.01
C PRO A 281 20.40 5.64 -0.05
N SER A 282 21.51 4.95 0.25
CA SER A 282 22.14 3.97 -0.64
C SER A 282 21.24 2.79 -1.03
N ASN A 283 20.19 2.53 -0.24
CA ASN A 283 19.30 1.40 -0.45
C ASN A 283 18.04 1.81 -1.22
N VAL A 284 17.87 3.09 -1.56
CA VAL A 284 16.68 3.62 -2.23
C VAL A 284 17.03 3.99 -3.66
N LYS A 285 16.37 3.34 -4.62
CA LYS A 285 16.50 3.72 -6.03
C LYS A 285 15.86 5.08 -6.25
N GLU A 286 16.48 5.88 -7.10
CA GLU A 286 16.02 7.23 -7.46
C GLU A 286 14.58 7.21 -8.00
N ASP A 287 14.26 6.20 -8.81
CA ASP A 287 12.94 6.03 -9.40
C ASP A 287 11.86 5.72 -8.37
N ASP A 288 12.16 4.93 -7.34
CA ASP A 288 11.25 4.64 -6.23
C ASP A 288 10.97 5.93 -5.43
N TYR A 289 12.03 6.66 -5.07
CA TYR A 289 11.91 7.93 -4.35
C TYR A 289 11.07 8.96 -5.13
N ARG A 290 11.30 9.07 -6.44
CA ARG A 290 10.52 9.93 -7.35
C ARG A 290 9.05 9.53 -7.38
N LEU A 291 8.74 8.23 -7.43
CA LEU A 291 7.35 7.75 -7.44
C LEU A 291 6.61 8.10 -6.14
N TRP A 292 7.26 7.98 -4.99
CA TRP A 292 6.68 8.38 -3.70
C TRP A 292 6.41 9.88 -3.63
N VAL A 293 7.39 10.71 -4.01
CA VAL A 293 7.23 12.18 -4.06
C VAL A 293 6.08 12.56 -4.99
N LYS A 294 6.04 11.98 -6.21
CA LYS A 294 4.97 12.20 -7.18
C LYS A 294 3.60 11.91 -6.62
N PHE A 295 3.45 10.81 -5.91
CA PHE A 295 2.18 10.48 -5.30
C PHE A 295 1.80 11.53 -4.25
N MET A 296 2.69 11.80 -3.30
CA MET A 296 2.43 12.70 -2.16
C MET A 296 2.13 14.15 -2.56
N THR A 297 2.70 14.65 -3.66
CA THR A 297 2.52 16.05 -4.05
C THR A 297 1.49 16.27 -5.15
N ARG A 298 1.13 15.22 -5.91
CA ARG A 298 0.30 15.36 -7.11
C ARG A 298 -0.86 14.40 -7.16
N ASP A 299 -0.59 13.09 -7.05
CA ASP A 299 -1.60 12.05 -7.25
C ASP A 299 -2.42 11.76 -5.97
N CYS A 300 -2.01 12.32 -4.82
CA CYS A 300 -2.71 12.20 -3.54
C CYS A 300 -4.09 12.90 -3.58
N PRO A 301 -5.17 12.23 -3.12
CA PRO A 301 -6.48 12.85 -2.97
C PRO A 301 -6.43 14.09 -2.08
N GLU A 302 -7.21 15.11 -2.42
CA GLU A 302 -7.15 16.43 -1.77
C GLU A 302 -7.38 16.38 -0.25
N CYS A 303 -8.30 15.53 0.22
CA CYS A 303 -8.58 15.36 1.64
C CYS A 303 -7.42 14.72 2.46
N TYR A 304 -6.43 14.13 1.79
CA TYR A 304 -5.23 13.57 2.43
C TYR A 304 -3.95 14.35 2.09
N LEU A 305 -4.05 15.39 1.26
CA LEU A 305 -2.89 16.07 0.71
C LEU A 305 -2.03 16.72 1.79
N ASP A 306 -2.61 17.31 2.83
CA ASP A 306 -1.86 17.88 3.96
C ASP A 306 -0.89 16.84 4.56
N LYS A 307 -1.39 15.61 4.80
CA LYS A 307 -0.58 14.52 5.35
C LYS A 307 0.46 14.04 4.34
N GLY A 308 0.09 13.92 3.08
CA GLY A 308 1.03 13.56 2.00
C GLY A 308 2.17 14.58 1.88
N VAL A 309 1.86 15.88 1.89
CA VAL A 309 2.83 16.96 1.81
C VAL A 309 3.74 16.98 3.04
N ASN A 310 3.22 16.70 4.24
CA ASN A 310 4.04 16.59 5.44
C ASN A 310 5.09 15.47 5.33
N VAL A 311 4.70 14.29 4.83
CA VAL A 311 5.65 13.19 4.60
C VAL A 311 6.62 13.52 3.47
N PHE A 312 6.16 14.13 2.38
CA PHE A 312 7.05 14.66 1.34
C PHE A 312 8.11 15.59 1.95
N MET A 313 7.71 16.54 2.78
CA MET A 313 8.62 17.50 3.40
C MET A 313 9.63 16.83 4.33
N HIS A 314 9.17 15.82 5.09
CA HIS A 314 10.03 14.98 5.91
C HIS A 314 11.08 14.25 5.07
N MET A 315 10.67 13.59 3.99
CA MET A 315 11.57 12.93 3.05
C MET A 315 12.57 13.93 2.44
N TRP A 316 12.07 15.07 1.96
CA TRP A 316 12.86 16.11 1.30
C TRP A 316 13.94 16.70 2.21
N LYS A 317 13.66 16.84 3.50
CA LYS A 317 14.59 17.37 4.50
C LYS A 317 15.48 16.28 5.12
N LYS A 318 15.22 14.99 4.86
CA LYS A 318 15.97 13.88 5.47
C LYS A 318 17.43 13.89 5.05
N ARG A 319 18.32 13.76 6.05
CA ARG A 319 19.77 13.74 5.83
C ARG A 319 20.18 12.57 4.92
N GLY A 320 21.02 12.88 3.94
CA GLY A 320 21.60 11.88 3.04
C GLY A 320 20.82 11.62 1.75
N PHE A 321 19.59 12.14 1.62
CA PHE A 321 18.79 12.05 0.39
C PHE A 321 19.01 13.25 -0.56
N GLY A 322 20.15 13.94 -0.44
CA GLY A 322 20.47 15.13 -1.24
C GLY A 322 20.53 14.81 -2.74
N ASP A 323 21.19 13.72 -3.10
CA ASP A 323 21.34 13.30 -4.50
C ASP A 323 19.97 12.96 -5.12
N HIS A 324 19.12 12.23 -4.39
CA HIS A 324 17.73 11.96 -4.81
C HIS A 324 16.93 13.24 -5.05
N CYS A 325 17.08 14.25 -4.18
CA CYS A 325 16.46 15.56 -4.37
C CYS A 325 16.98 16.26 -5.63
N VAL A 326 18.29 16.29 -5.86
CA VAL A 326 18.91 16.93 -7.03
C VAL A 326 18.36 16.35 -8.33
N LEU A 327 18.24 15.03 -8.40
CA LEU A 327 17.72 14.34 -9.59
C LEU A 327 16.22 14.60 -9.83
N ILE A 328 15.44 14.74 -8.76
CA ILE A 328 14.05 15.20 -8.89
C ILE A 328 14.02 16.63 -9.41
N LEU A 329 14.89 17.51 -8.90
CA LEU A 329 14.96 18.91 -9.33
C LEU A 329 15.38 19.03 -10.80
N ASP A 330 16.33 18.22 -11.27
CA ASP A 330 16.69 18.17 -12.68
C ASP A 330 15.46 17.85 -13.55
N LYS A 331 14.64 16.88 -13.13
CA LYS A 331 13.41 16.52 -13.86
C LYS A 331 12.32 17.58 -13.74
N GLU A 332 12.22 18.26 -12.61
CA GLU A 332 11.18 19.26 -12.33
C GLU A 332 11.46 20.62 -12.97
N MET A 333 12.73 20.98 -13.16
CA MET A 333 13.13 22.36 -13.45
C MET A 333 13.73 22.55 -14.85
N MET A 334 14.38 21.53 -15.42
CA MET A 334 15.10 21.65 -16.68
C MET A 334 14.15 21.58 -17.90
N ASN A 335 14.43 22.38 -18.92
CA ASN A 335 13.54 22.53 -20.10
C ASN A 335 13.49 21.30 -21.02
N ASP A 336 14.50 20.44 -20.97
CA ASP A 336 14.56 19.18 -21.71
C ASP A 336 13.76 18.04 -21.06
N SER A 337 13.17 18.30 -19.88
CA SER A 337 12.40 17.31 -19.14
C SER A 337 10.90 17.40 -19.45
N PHE A 338 10.32 16.27 -19.87
CA PHE A 338 8.86 16.08 -19.94
C PHE A 338 8.15 16.22 -18.57
N PHE A 339 8.91 16.25 -17.49
CA PHE A 339 8.43 16.37 -16.12
C PHE A 339 8.47 17.80 -15.56
N GLN A 340 8.85 18.80 -16.38
CA GLN A 340 8.97 20.17 -15.88
C GLN A 340 7.66 20.69 -15.27
N GLY A 341 7.75 21.21 -14.04
CA GLY A 341 6.63 21.76 -13.27
C GLY A 341 5.62 20.73 -12.76
N ARG A 342 5.88 19.42 -12.85
CA ARG A 342 4.90 18.39 -12.47
C ARG A 342 4.70 18.23 -10.96
N PHE A 343 5.60 18.73 -10.13
CA PHE A 343 5.42 18.73 -8.67
C PHE A 343 4.99 20.11 -8.17
N SER A 344 5.64 21.18 -8.63
CA SER A 344 5.43 22.53 -8.13
C SER A 344 4.08 23.09 -8.55
N VAL A 345 3.67 22.89 -9.81
CA VAL A 345 2.40 23.45 -10.31
C VAL A 345 1.19 22.92 -9.52
N PRO A 346 1.01 21.59 -9.34
CA PRO A 346 -0.11 21.07 -8.54
C PRO A 346 -0.12 21.55 -7.09
N LEU A 347 1.05 21.70 -6.46
CA LEU A 347 1.16 22.21 -5.09
C LEU A 347 0.67 23.65 -5.01
N ILE A 348 1.08 24.51 -5.95
CA ILE A 348 0.68 25.93 -6.00
C ILE A 348 -0.81 26.07 -6.32
N GLU A 349 -1.33 25.28 -7.25
CA GLU A 349 -2.77 25.25 -7.57
C GLU A 349 -3.63 24.94 -6.34
N LYS A 350 -3.13 24.07 -5.46
CA LYS A 350 -3.77 23.66 -4.21
C LYS A 350 -3.36 24.52 -3.00
N GLY A 351 -2.54 25.56 -3.20
CA GLY A 351 -2.17 26.53 -2.15
C GLY A 351 -0.98 26.14 -1.26
N TYR A 352 -0.23 25.09 -1.58
CA TYR A 352 0.91 24.61 -0.80
C TYR A 352 2.23 25.26 -1.25
N MET A 353 2.54 26.42 -0.67
CA MET A 353 3.78 27.14 -1.02
C MET A 353 5.03 26.67 -0.26
N GLU A 354 4.89 26.21 1.00
CA GLU A 354 6.03 25.72 1.78
C GLU A 354 6.86 24.63 1.07
N PRO A 355 6.26 23.55 0.52
CA PRO A 355 7.02 22.54 -0.21
C PRO A 355 7.70 23.09 -1.47
N VAL A 356 7.09 24.05 -2.15
CA VAL A 356 7.66 24.69 -3.35
C VAL A 356 8.91 25.50 -2.97
N TRP A 357 8.87 26.23 -1.86
CA TRP A 357 10.05 26.92 -1.34
C TRP A 357 11.16 25.96 -0.99
N ALA A 358 10.84 24.83 -0.34
CA ALA A 358 11.84 23.82 -0.02
C ALA A 358 12.49 23.19 -1.27
N MET A 359 11.78 23.09 -2.39
CA MET A 359 12.36 22.67 -3.66
C MET A 359 13.29 23.74 -4.24
N LEU A 360 12.82 24.99 -4.31
CA LEU A 360 13.59 26.11 -4.86
C LEU A 360 14.84 26.43 -4.03
N ASP A 361 14.76 26.32 -2.70
CA ASP A 361 15.90 26.53 -1.79
C ASP A 361 17.02 25.48 -1.98
N LYS A 362 16.70 24.30 -2.52
CA LYS A 362 17.69 23.26 -2.84
C LYS A 362 18.17 23.30 -4.29
N ALA A 363 17.46 23.99 -5.16
CA ALA A 363 17.81 24.09 -6.57
C ALA A 363 19.04 24.98 -6.74
N ASN A 364 19.87 24.64 -7.72
CA ASN A 364 20.98 25.49 -8.12
C ASN A 364 20.50 26.63 -9.03
N SER A 365 21.33 27.67 -9.17
CA SER A 365 21.00 28.87 -9.94
C SER A 365 20.62 28.57 -11.40
N ARG A 366 21.23 27.54 -12.03
CA ARG A 366 20.89 27.13 -13.40
C ARG A 366 19.47 26.53 -13.47
N GLN A 367 19.16 25.58 -12.59
CA GLN A 367 17.83 24.97 -12.50
C GLN A 367 16.75 26.04 -12.26
N ILE A 368 17.00 26.97 -11.33
CA ILE A 368 16.07 28.06 -11.02
C ILE A 368 15.85 28.94 -12.26
N LYS A 369 16.93 29.35 -12.94
CA LYS A 369 16.84 30.18 -14.14
C LYS A 369 16.02 29.51 -15.24
N GLU A 370 16.34 28.25 -15.56
CA GLU A 370 15.60 27.50 -16.58
C GLU A 370 14.11 27.36 -16.21
N PHE A 371 13.82 27.03 -14.95
CA PHE A 371 12.44 26.88 -14.48
C PHE A 371 11.66 28.19 -14.52
N VAL A 372 12.22 29.29 -14.00
CA VAL A 372 11.56 30.60 -13.93
C VAL A 372 11.35 31.23 -15.32
N SER A 373 12.14 30.83 -16.31
CA SER A 373 11.95 31.21 -17.72
C SER A 373 10.94 30.34 -18.49
N SER A 374 10.44 29.26 -17.90
CA SER A 374 9.55 28.31 -18.58
C SER A 374 8.09 28.80 -18.71
N GLU A 375 7.33 28.15 -19.61
CA GLU A 375 5.88 28.33 -19.70
C GLU A 375 5.17 27.95 -18.39
N LYS A 376 5.69 26.95 -17.66
CA LYS A 376 5.15 26.55 -16.35
C LYS A 376 5.31 27.65 -15.32
N ALA A 377 6.44 28.37 -15.31
CA ALA A 377 6.61 29.53 -14.46
C ALA A 377 5.67 30.68 -14.81
N ASN A 378 5.34 30.90 -16.09
CA ASN A 378 4.33 31.88 -16.48
C ASN A 378 2.94 31.52 -15.93
N TYR A 379 2.58 30.24 -15.98
CA TYR A 379 1.34 29.75 -15.39
C TYR A 379 1.35 29.90 -13.84
N ILE A 380 2.46 29.60 -13.18
CA ILE A 380 2.61 29.83 -11.74
C ILE A 380 2.42 31.32 -11.38
N ARG A 381 3.04 32.22 -12.15
CA ARG A 381 2.88 33.68 -11.95
C ARG A 381 1.42 34.10 -12.03
N SER A 382 0.68 33.62 -13.03
CA SER A 382 -0.73 34.00 -13.19
C SER A 382 -1.61 33.51 -12.03
N ILE A 383 -1.34 32.32 -11.48
CA ILE A 383 -2.03 31.82 -10.27
C ILE A 383 -1.71 32.73 -9.07
N LEU A 384 -0.42 33.03 -8.85
CA LEU A 384 0.02 33.81 -7.69
C LEU A 384 -0.40 35.28 -7.77
N GLU A 385 -0.43 35.89 -8.96
CA GLU A 385 -0.94 37.25 -9.19
C GLU A 385 -2.39 37.41 -8.72
N GLN A 386 -3.20 36.37 -8.90
CA GLN A 386 -4.62 36.36 -8.54
C GLN A 386 -4.85 36.06 -7.05
N ARG A 387 -3.96 35.26 -6.42
CA ARG A 387 -4.22 34.68 -5.09
C ARG A 387 -3.30 35.21 -3.99
N ASP A 388 -2.01 35.37 -4.27
CA ASP A 388 -0.99 35.64 -3.25
C ASP A 388 0.20 36.44 -3.84
N ARG A 389 0.10 37.77 -3.73
CA ARG A 389 1.14 38.69 -4.17
C ARG A 389 2.45 38.56 -3.36
N VAL A 390 2.39 38.11 -2.11
CA VAL A 390 3.60 37.94 -1.28
C VAL A 390 4.40 36.75 -1.80
N SER A 391 3.73 35.63 -2.04
CA SER A 391 4.34 34.46 -2.67
C SER A 391 4.82 34.74 -4.10
N LEU A 392 4.09 35.53 -4.89
CA LEU A 392 4.58 35.98 -6.21
C LEU A 392 5.91 36.71 -6.11
N ASN A 393 6.01 37.70 -5.21
CA ASN A 393 7.23 38.48 -5.04
C ASN A 393 8.40 37.59 -4.62
N ARG A 394 8.17 36.63 -3.72
CA ARG A 394 9.17 35.65 -3.32
C ARG A 394 9.59 34.75 -4.49
N PHE A 395 8.65 34.24 -5.27
CA PHE A 395 8.94 33.42 -6.45
C PHE A 395 9.81 34.17 -7.47
N LEU A 396 9.49 35.43 -7.76
CA LEU A 396 10.27 36.27 -8.67
C LEU A 396 11.68 36.60 -8.12
N ALA A 397 11.83 36.66 -6.79
CA ALA A 397 13.13 36.90 -6.17
C ALA A 397 14.12 35.75 -6.42
N TYR A 398 13.67 34.49 -6.48
CA TYR A 398 14.55 33.36 -6.85
C TYR A 398 15.15 33.54 -8.24
N GLY A 399 14.35 33.98 -9.22
CA GLY A 399 14.84 34.24 -10.59
C GLY A 399 15.93 35.31 -10.62
N LYS A 400 15.70 36.45 -9.94
CA LYS A 400 16.68 37.55 -9.85
C LYS A 400 17.99 37.11 -9.20
N SER A 401 17.89 36.41 -8.05
CA SER A 401 19.07 35.89 -7.34
C SER A 401 19.87 34.92 -8.20
N ALA A 402 19.19 34.06 -8.97
CA ALA A 402 19.85 33.11 -9.85
C ALA A 402 20.59 33.79 -11.01
N ASP A 403 20.01 34.85 -11.59
CA ASP A 403 20.69 35.66 -12.61
C ASP A 403 21.96 36.33 -12.05
N GLU A 404 21.87 36.96 -10.88
CA GLU A 404 23.00 37.61 -10.22
C GLU A 404 24.16 36.64 -9.91
N GLU A 405 23.85 35.43 -9.42
CA GLU A 405 24.86 34.40 -9.14
C GLU A 405 25.55 33.88 -10.40
N LEU A 406 24.80 33.72 -11.49
CA LEU A 406 25.36 33.24 -12.76
C LEU A 406 26.21 34.31 -13.44
N ASP A 407 25.80 35.58 -13.36
CA ASP A 407 26.57 36.69 -13.90
C ASP A 407 27.90 36.88 -13.16
N GLN A 408 27.93 36.71 -11.83
CA GLN A 408 29.17 36.73 -11.04
C GLN A 408 30.13 35.58 -11.38
N LYS A 409 29.61 34.38 -11.70
CA LYS A 409 30.42 33.22 -12.11
C LYS A 409 31.00 33.37 -13.52
N ASN A 410 30.43 34.24 -14.35
CA ASN A 410 30.87 34.50 -15.73
C ASN A 410 31.86 35.67 -15.84
N ILE A 411 32.25 36.31 -14.73
CA ILE A 411 33.33 37.31 -14.73
C ILE A 411 34.66 36.54 -14.88
N PRO A 412 35.40 36.69 -16.00
CA PRO A 412 36.73 36.11 -16.11
C PRO A 412 37.59 36.68 -14.99
N GLY A 413 38.16 35.81 -14.16
CA GLY A 413 39.19 36.20 -13.20
C GLY A 413 40.35 36.89 -13.93
N PRO A 414 41.15 37.74 -13.25
CA PRO A 414 42.27 38.42 -13.90
C PRO A 414 43.19 37.36 -14.53
N SER A 415 43.38 37.44 -15.84
CA SER A 415 44.27 36.55 -16.61
C SER A 415 45.68 36.61 -16.03
N GLY A 416 46.05 35.58 -15.27
CA GLY A 416 47.42 35.35 -14.84
C GLY A 416 48.23 34.69 -15.94
N ASP A 417 48.38 35.36 -17.08
CA ASP A 417 49.28 34.94 -18.16
C ASP A 417 50.39 35.98 -18.30
N LEU A 418 51.44 35.82 -17.49
CA LEU A 418 52.81 36.27 -17.78
C LEU A 418 53.76 35.48 -16.88
N ALA A 419 54.14 34.27 -17.31
CA ALA A 419 55.50 33.73 -17.22
C ALA A 419 55.53 32.22 -17.58
N ASP A 420 55.37 31.90 -18.86
CA ASP A 420 55.99 30.67 -19.38
C ASP A 420 57.41 31.02 -19.84
N VAL A 421 58.36 30.81 -18.93
CA VAL A 421 59.78 30.75 -19.27
C VAL A 421 60.03 29.36 -19.85
N GLU A 422 60.28 29.30 -21.15
CA GLU A 422 60.86 28.13 -21.81
C GLU A 422 62.16 27.72 -21.11
N ILE A 423 62.13 26.58 -20.40
CA ILE A 423 63.34 25.78 -20.16
C ILE A 423 63.16 24.48 -20.93
N SER A 424 63.76 24.47 -22.11
CA SER A 424 63.98 23.28 -22.91
C SER A 424 64.82 22.25 -22.15
N LYS A 425 64.26 21.07 -21.92
CA LYS A 425 65.04 19.85 -21.67
C LYS A 425 64.70 18.82 -22.74
N GLN A 426 65.62 18.70 -23.68
CA GLN A 426 65.65 17.64 -24.68
C GLN A 426 65.90 16.27 -24.03
N SER A 427 64.95 15.37 -24.28
CA SER A 427 65.07 13.94 -24.64
C SER A 427 66.05 13.01 -23.90
N TYR A 428 65.43 12.05 -23.20
CA TYR A 428 65.71 10.60 -23.19
C TYR A 428 66.92 10.09 -23.99
N VAL A 429 67.81 9.33 -23.33
CA VAL A 429 68.22 7.98 -23.75
C VAL A 429 68.51 7.15 -22.48
N GLY A 430 67.78 6.05 -22.30
CA GLY A 430 68.20 4.97 -21.41
C GLY A 430 68.98 3.93 -22.20
N LEU A 431 70.04 3.37 -21.61
CA LEU A 431 70.66 2.11 -22.01
C LEU A 431 71.31 1.47 -20.77
N GLY A 432 70.78 0.31 -20.39
CA GLY A 432 71.56 -0.92 -20.18
C GLY A 432 72.36 -1.10 -18.88
N ASP A 433 71.98 -2.16 -18.15
CA ASP A 433 72.85 -2.90 -17.24
C ASP A 433 74.13 -3.40 -17.97
N HIS A 434 75.30 -2.98 -17.50
CA HIS A 434 76.46 -3.79 -17.08
C HIS A 434 77.67 -2.91 -16.76
#